data_AF-A0AAD6VHT2-F1
#
_entry.id   AF-A0AAD6VHT2-F1
#
_cell.length_a   1.000
_cell.length_b   1.000
_cell.length_c   1.000
_cell.angle_alpha   90.00
_cell.angle_beta   90.00
_cell.angle_gamma   90.00
#
_symmetry.space_group_name_H-M   'P 1'
#
loop_
_entity.id
_entity.type
_entity.pdbx_description
1 polymer ?
#
loop_
_entity_poly.entity_id
_entity_poly.type
_entity_poly.pdbx_seq_one_letter_code
_entity_poly.pdbx_strand_id
1 'polypeptide(L)'
;MLFRAALPLLSFLSPTLEAAPTAKRATLRNTTFMGSHDSAFFSSKSLALARDQEIDVSTQLAHLNNGVIHFCHTSCGLFNGGAVLAYLQTVKTWLDANPDEVLTLLFTNPEGLSLSDHTSDALSTTTGIAALAYVPPQTPMPQSAWPTLGSLIDAGTRVVVFLDARADGSDGGVVPYILPEFTMVRILNTSSTFGMLLSDPGATGTTNGAASVLADARGCVPLSQGNRLPNFVLMDFVNLGQGMEAVDQLNGFS
;
A
#
# COMPACT_ATOMS: atom_id res chain seq x y z
N MET A 1 -16.34 -25.84 13.32
CA MET A 1 -16.53 -24.49 12.75
C MET A 1 -15.38 -23.62 13.24
N LEU A 2 -14.57 -23.05 12.35
CA LEU A 2 -13.61 -22.00 12.68
C LEU A 2 -14.02 -20.76 11.89
N PHE A 3 -14.10 -19.61 12.53
CA PHE A 3 -14.04 -18.34 11.83
C PHE A 3 -12.63 -18.16 11.27
N ARG A 4 -12.53 -17.86 9.98
CA ARG A 4 -11.31 -17.43 9.29
C ARG A 4 -11.65 -16.28 8.37
N ALA A 5 -11.67 -15.08 8.93
CA ALA A 5 -11.37 -13.89 8.17
C ALA A 5 -9.88 -13.61 8.35
N ALA A 6 -9.13 -13.68 7.27
CA ALA A 6 -7.87 -12.99 7.12
C ALA A 6 -8.03 -12.07 5.90
N LEU A 7 -7.34 -10.93 5.92
CA LEU A 7 -6.90 -10.24 4.72
C LEU A 7 -5.37 -10.27 4.83
N PRO A 8 -4.67 -11.10 4.04
CA PRO A 8 -3.26 -11.41 4.23
C PRO A 8 -2.36 -10.70 3.19
N LEU A 9 -2.59 -9.41 3.00
CA LEU A 9 -1.61 -8.43 2.50
C LEU A 9 -2.22 -7.03 2.68
N LEU A 10 -1.39 -6.07 3.09
CA LEU A 10 -1.73 -4.67 2.90
C LEU A 10 -0.47 -3.85 2.68
N SER A 11 -0.32 -3.33 1.47
CA SER A 11 0.79 -2.45 1.12
C SER A 11 0.39 -0.99 1.30
N PHE A 12 1.17 -0.25 2.10
CA PHE A 12 1.05 1.21 2.17
C PHE A 12 1.82 1.85 1.04
N LEU A 13 1.27 2.93 0.51
CA LEU A 13 1.93 3.82 -0.44
C LEU A 13 1.59 5.27 -0.07
N SER A 14 2.41 5.87 0.79
CA SER A 14 2.38 7.31 1.01
C SER A 14 3.58 7.94 0.30
N PRO A 15 3.41 9.00 -0.49
CA PRO A 15 4.40 10.05 -0.49
C PRO A 15 4.54 10.57 0.95
N THR A 16 5.73 11.03 1.31
CA THR A 16 5.84 12.17 2.21
C THR A 16 5.88 13.42 1.34
N LEU A 17 4.81 14.21 1.32
CA LEU A 17 4.79 15.53 0.67
C LEU A 17 5.59 16.52 1.53
N GLU A 18 6.92 16.38 1.54
CA GLU A 18 7.85 17.26 2.26
C GLU A 18 7.94 18.66 1.59
N ALA A 19 6.87 19.44 1.76
CA ALA A 19 6.66 20.86 1.44
C ALA A 19 6.97 21.34 0.00
N ALA A 20 7.44 20.48 -0.90
CA ALA A 20 7.94 20.89 -2.21
C ALA A 20 6.82 21.28 -3.19
N PRO A 21 6.90 22.44 -3.88
CA PRO A 21 5.93 22.84 -4.92
C PRO A 21 5.83 21.87 -6.12
N THR A 22 6.81 20.99 -6.29
CA THR A 22 6.82 19.87 -7.24
C THR A 22 5.92 18.71 -6.78
N ALA A 23 5.84 18.42 -5.48
CA ALA A 23 5.10 17.27 -4.94
C ALA A 23 3.58 17.40 -5.17
N LYS A 24 2.99 18.59 -5.01
CA LYS A 24 1.58 18.83 -5.39
C LYS A 24 1.31 18.68 -6.89
N ARG A 25 2.33 18.74 -7.75
CA ARG A 25 2.24 18.49 -9.21
C ARG A 25 2.55 17.04 -9.59
N ALA A 26 2.97 16.19 -8.65
CA ALA A 26 3.15 14.77 -8.88
C ALA A 26 1.81 14.10 -9.21
N THR A 27 1.89 12.97 -9.92
CA THR A 27 0.76 12.08 -10.22
C THR A 27 1.21 10.64 -9.99
N LEU A 28 0.26 9.72 -9.82
CA LEU A 28 0.53 8.27 -9.83
C LEU A 28 1.05 7.75 -11.20
N ARG A 29 1.26 8.64 -12.18
CA ARG A 29 1.83 8.36 -13.50
C ARG A 29 3.32 8.71 -13.63
N ASN A 30 3.78 9.82 -13.04
CA ASN A 30 5.11 10.40 -13.34
C ASN A 30 6.08 10.46 -12.15
N THR A 31 5.70 9.91 -11.01
CA THR A 31 6.50 9.85 -9.79
C THR A 31 6.56 8.39 -9.33
N THR A 32 7.67 8.01 -8.70
CA THR A 32 7.84 6.76 -7.97
C THR A 32 7.64 7.03 -6.49
N PHE A 33 6.81 6.22 -5.82
CA PHE A 33 6.60 6.32 -4.37
C PHE A 33 7.13 5.08 -3.65
N MET A 34 7.69 5.28 -2.46
CA MET A 34 8.06 4.19 -1.55
C MET A 34 6.81 3.65 -0.85
N GLY A 35 6.84 2.38 -0.51
CA GLY A 35 5.79 1.74 0.28
C GLY A 35 6.31 0.57 1.11
N SER A 36 5.63 0.28 2.21
CA SER A 36 5.84 -0.97 2.94
C SER A 36 5.03 -2.09 2.28
N HIS A 37 5.72 -3.14 1.88
CA HIS A 37 5.09 -4.44 1.73
C HIS A 37 4.67 -4.94 3.12
N ASP A 38 3.52 -5.63 3.20
CA ASP A 38 3.01 -6.26 4.42
C ASP A 38 3.04 -5.40 5.71
N SER A 39 2.68 -4.12 5.56
CA SER A 39 2.74 -3.06 6.57
C SER A 39 2.21 -3.41 7.97
N ALA A 40 1.18 -4.25 8.06
CA ALA A 40 0.55 -4.67 9.31
C ALA A 40 1.42 -5.63 10.14
N PHE A 41 2.33 -6.38 9.52
CA PHE A 41 3.10 -7.46 10.16
C PHE A 41 4.38 -6.96 10.82
N PHE A 42 4.24 -5.92 11.65
CA PHE A 42 5.36 -5.29 12.34
C PHE A 42 5.70 -5.96 13.68
N SER A 43 6.99 -6.07 14.01
CA SER A 43 7.45 -6.47 15.34
C SER A 43 8.86 -5.99 15.65
N SER A 44 9.04 -5.30 16.78
CA SER A 44 10.34 -4.99 17.35
C SER A 44 11.05 -6.19 17.99
N LYS A 45 10.41 -7.37 18.04
CA LYS A 45 11.02 -8.63 18.50
C LYS A 45 11.61 -9.39 17.31
N SER A 46 12.93 -9.51 17.27
CA SER A 46 13.68 -10.25 16.24
C SER A 46 13.32 -11.74 16.12
N LEU A 47 12.74 -12.34 17.18
CA LEU A 47 12.28 -13.74 17.17
C LEU A 47 10.88 -13.94 16.59
N ALA A 48 10.19 -12.87 16.17
CA ALA A 48 8.90 -12.97 15.49
C ALA A 48 9.16 -13.22 13.99
N LEU A 49 9.26 -14.49 13.58
CA LEU A 49 9.86 -14.89 12.31
C LEU A 49 9.06 -14.52 11.04
N ALA A 50 7.76 -14.31 11.15
CA ALA A 50 6.90 -13.84 10.06
C ALA A 50 6.49 -12.37 10.28
N ARG A 51 7.50 -11.55 10.59
CA ARG A 51 7.40 -10.09 10.62
C ARG A 51 8.04 -9.55 9.34
N ASP A 52 7.43 -8.51 8.80
CA ASP A 52 7.87 -7.88 7.55
C ASP A 52 8.25 -6.41 7.78
N GLN A 53 8.02 -5.88 8.98
CA GLN A 53 8.42 -4.53 9.39
C GLN A 53 8.97 -4.55 10.84
N GLU A 54 9.90 -3.66 11.20
CA GLU A 54 10.34 -3.51 12.62
C GLU A 54 9.58 -2.42 13.37
N ILE A 55 8.98 -1.49 12.61
CA ILE A 55 8.28 -0.30 13.10
C ILE A 55 6.76 -0.40 12.85
N ASP A 56 5.95 0.18 13.74
CA ASP A 56 4.50 0.14 13.61
C ASP A 56 3.98 0.85 12.36
N VAL A 57 2.81 0.40 11.90
CA VAL A 57 1.98 0.97 10.83
C VAL A 57 2.03 2.50 10.76
N SER A 58 1.80 3.15 11.89
CA SER A 58 1.82 4.61 11.96
C SER A 58 3.24 5.16 11.97
N THR A 59 4.23 4.52 12.58
CA THR A 59 5.66 4.86 12.38
C THR A 59 6.11 4.73 10.92
N GLN A 60 5.55 3.82 10.12
CA GLN A 60 5.78 3.75 8.66
C GLN A 60 5.18 4.96 7.91
N LEU A 61 4.22 5.66 8.51
CA LEU A 61 3.59 6.90 8.01
C LEU A 61 4.07 8.18 8.74
N ALA A 62 4.74 8.07 9.89
CA ALA A 62 4.94 9.02 11.02
C ALA A 62 4.07 8.75 12.29
N HIS A 63 4.67 7.95 13.20
CA HIS A 63 4.44 7.54 14.61
C HIS A 63 3.02 7.43 15.28
N LEU A 64 2.62 6.16 15.61
CA LEU A 64 1.59 5.62 16.58
C LEU A 64 0.04 5.93 16.43
N ASN A 65 -0.98 5.17 16.94
CA ASN A 65 -1.29 3.70 17.14
C ASN A 65 -2.71 3.47 17.82
N ASN A 66 -3.41 2.30 17.62
CA ASN A 66 -4.27 1.48 18.59
C ASN A 66 -5.71 0.95 18.16
N GLY A 67 -5.90 -0.40 18.01
CA GLY A 67 -7.14 -1.29 18.11
C GLY A 67 -8.37 -1.14 17.16
N VAL A 68 -9.05 -2.13 16.51
CA VAL A 68 -9.09 -3.65 16.51
C VAL A 68 -9.48 -4.28 15.10
N ILE A 69 -10.07 -5.50 14.96
CA ILE A 69 -10.34 -6.38 13.74
C ILE A 69 -9.09 -6.91 12.98
N HIS A 70 -8.70 -8.18 13.05
CA HIS A 70 -7.29 -8.59 12.79
C HIS A 70 -6.78 -8.78 11.32
N PHE A 71 -5.52 -8.39 11.07
CA PHE A 71 -4.70 -8.80 9.90
C PHE A 71 -3.90 -10.07 10.22
N CYS A 72 -3.59 -10.92 9.23
CA CYS A 72 -2.86 -12.16 9.47
C CYS A 72 -1.93 -12.59 8.32
N HIS A 73 -0.61 -12.75 8.55
CA HIS A 73 0.35 -13.16 7.51
C HIS A 73 0.19 -14.66 7.22
N THR A 74 -0.41 -15.03 6.07
CA THR A 74 -0.81 -16.40 5.67
C THR A 74 -1.83 -17.09 6.60
N SER A 75 -1.70 -16.97 7.92
CA SER A 75 -2.71 -17.32 8.92
C SER A 75 -2.41 -16.65 10.25
N CYS A 76 -3.46 -16.41 11.05
CA CYS A 76 -3.35 -15.69 12.33
C CYS A 76 -2.53 -16.42 13.42
N GLY A 77 -2.14 -17.67 13.17
CA GLY A 77 -1.23 -18.45 14.01
C GLY A 77 0.24 -18.42 13.56
N LEU A 78 0.52 -17.88 12.37
CA LEU A 78 1.88 -17.58 11.89
C LEU A 78 2.26 -16.14 12.29
N PHE A 79 1.39 -15.17 11.96
CA PHE A 79 1.45 -13.82 12.53
C PHE A 79 0.05 -13.19 12.59
N ASN A 80 -0.17 -12.33 13.58
CA ASN A 80 -1.37 -11.50 13.73
C ASN A 80 -0.92 -10.03 13.80
N GLY A 81 -1.15 -9.29 12.71
CA GLY A 81 -0.55 -7.97 12.40
C GLY A 81 -1.22 -6.78 13.08
N GLY A 82 -1.67 -6.94 14.33
CA GLY A 82 -2.72 -6.07 14.80
C GLY A 82 -3.91 -6.21 13.85
N ALA A 83 -4.45 -5.08 13.34
CA ALA A 83 -5.87 -5.10 13.03
C ALA A 83 -6.40 -4.04 12.03
N VAL A 84 -7.05 -4.44 10.93
CA VAL A 84 -7.81 -3.68 9.91
C VAL A 84 -8.54 -2.44 10.44
N LEU A 85 -9.38 -2.54 11.47
CA LEU A 85 -10.08 -1.35 11.99
C LEU A 85 -9.15 -0.47 12.83
N ALA A 86 -8.22 -1.04 13.62
CA ALA A 86 -7.14 -0.28 14.29
C ALA A 86 -6.33 0.53 13.30
N TYR A 87 -5.96 -0.14 12.23
CA TYR A 87 -5.09 0.30 11.17
C TYR A 87 -5.80 1.42 10.42
N LEU A 88 -7.05 1.22 10.00
CA LEU A 88 -7.82 2.24 9.32
C LEU A 88 -8.20 3.42 10.23
N GLN A 89 -8.36 3.22 11.55
CA GLN A 89 -8.50 4.32 12.52
C GLN A 89 -7.17 5.05 12.75
N THR A 90 -6.04 4.34 12.77
CA THR A 90 -4.69 4.89 12.88
C THR A 90 -4.34 5.72 11.63
N VAL A 91 -4.58 5.15 10.44
CA VAL A 91 -4.48 5.80 9.13
C VAL A 91 -5.40 7.01 9.04
N LYS A 92 -6.66 6.92 9.48
CA LYS A 92 -7.58 8.06 9.50
C LYS A 92 -7.07 9.17 10.42
N THR A 93 -6.62 8.84 11.62
CA THR A 93 -6.06 9.78 12.59
C THR A 93 -4.82 10.48 12.00
N TRP A 94 -3.96 9.73 11.33
CA TRP A 94 -2.80 10.26 10.62
C TRP A 94 -3.20 11.16 9.43
N LEU A 95 -4.18 10.75 8.61
CA LEU A 95 -4.71 11.56 7.50
C LEU A 95 -5.38 12.85 7.98
N ASP A 96 -6.00 12.85 9.16
CA ASP A 96 -6.60 14.04 9.76
C ASP A 96 -5.54 15.00 10.35
N ALA A 97 -4.44 14.45 10.86
CA ALA A 97 -3.27 15.24 11.30
C ALA A 97 -2.44 15.79 10.12
N ASN A 98 -2.43 15.08 8.99
CA ASN A 98 -1.65 15.40 7.79
C ASN A 98 -2.60 15.71 6.60
N PRO A 99 -3.19 16.92 6.53
CA PRO A 99 -4.21 17.27 5.54
C PRO A 99 -3.66 17.42 4.11
N ASP A 100 -2.36 17.69 3.95
CA ASP A 100 -1.67 17.80 2.66
C ASP A 100 -1.16 16.46 2.10
N GLU A 101 -1.36 15.35 2.80
CA GLU A 101 -0.90 14.02 2.37
C GLU A 101 -1.96 13.22 1.59
N VAL A 102 -1.50 12.35 0.68
CA VAL A 102 -2.35 11.48 -0.15
C VAL A 102 -1.88 10.03 -0.03
N LEU A 103 -2.72 9.16 0.50
CA LEU A 103 -2.38 7.75 0.75
C LEU A 103 -2.97 6.83 -0.33
N THR A 104 -2.19 5.85 -0.78
CA THR A 104 -2.69 4.71 -1.55
C THR A 104 -2.64 3.44 -0.67
N LEU A 105 -3.73 2.68 -0.67
CA LEU A 105 -3.90 1.43 0.05
C LEU A 105 -4.12 0.29 -0.95
N LEU A 106 -3.35 -0.78 -0.86
CA LEU A 106 -3.48 -1.98 -1.70
C LEU A 106 -3.73 -3.19 -0.81
N PHE A 107 -4.99 -3.61 -0.72
CA PHE A 107 -5.46 -4.74 0.09
C PHE A 107 -5.51 -6.03 -0.73
N THR A 108 -5.41 -7.18 -0.05
CA THR A 108 -5.78 -8.49 -0.64
C THR A 108 -6.96 -9.14 0.06
N ASN A 109 -7.65 -10.01 -0.70
CA ASN A 109 -8.85 -10.75 -0.36
C ASN A 109 -8.80 -12.15 -1.02
N PRO A 110 -7.78 -13.00 -0.75
CA PRO A 110 -7.65 -14.32 -1.36
C PRO A 110 -8.68 -15.33 -0.81
N GLU A 111 -9.26 -15.06 0.36
CA GLU A 111 -10.50 -15.69 0.84
C GLU A 111 -11.71 -15.40 -0.07
N GLY A 112 -11.64 -14.36 -0.92
CA GLY A 112 -12.66 -14.02 -1.92
C GLY A 112 -13.97 -13.51 -1.31
N LEU A 113 -13.91 -12.90 -0.12
CA LEU A 113 -15.03 -12.39 0.67
C LEU A 113 -15.80 -11.32 -0.11
N SER A 114 -17.13 -11.31 0.05
CA SER A 114 -17.98 -10.32 -0.61
C SER A 114 -17.73 -8.91 -0.09
N LEU A 115 -17.64 -7.95 -1.01
CA LEU A 115 -17.60 -6.53 -0.67
C LEU A 115 -18.89 -6.04 0.01
N SER A 116 -20.04 -6.70 -0.21
CA SER A 116 -21.32 -6.30 0.39
C SER A 116 -21.40 -6.52 1.90
N ASP A 117 -20.60 -7.43 2.45
CA ASP A 117 -20.89 -8.00 3.77
C ASP A 117 -19.92 -7.52 4.87
N HIS A 118 -18.65 -7.21 4.52
CA HIS A 118 -17.58 -6.99 5.50
C HIS A 118 -16.64 -5.82 5.17
N THR A 119 -16.04 -5.78 3.97
CA THR A 119 -14.98 -4.81 3.63
C THR A 119 -15.51 -3.39 3.44
N SER A 120 -16.74 -3.25 2.93
CA SER A 120 -17.39 -1.96 2.76
C SER A 120 -17.69 -1.27 4.10
N ASP A 121 -18.21 -1.97 5.10
CA ASP A 121 -18.53 -1.42 6.44
C ASP A 121 -17.28 -0.92 7.20
N ALA A 122 -16.15 -1.64 7.07
CA ALA A 122 -14.90 -1.23 7.68
C ALA A 122 -14.38 0.11 7.11
N LEU A 123 -14.51 0.32 5.79
CA LEU A 123 -14.05 1.54 5.10
C LEU A 123 -15.08 2.68 5.14
N SER A 124 -16.39 2.37 5.16
CA SER A 124 -17.46 3.37 5.03
C SER A 124 -17.90 3.98 6.36
N THR A 125 -18.48 3.17 7.25
CA THR A 125 -19.23 3.66 8.41
C THR A 125 -18.38 3.77 9.67
N THR A 126 -17.39 2.88 9.85
CA THR A 126 -16.67 2.75 11.14
C THR A 126 -15.38 3.57 11.21
N THR A 127 -14.84 4.00 10.07
CA THR A 127 -13.55 4.73 9.97
C THR A 127 -13.68 6.11 9.32
N GLY A 128 -14.72 6.34 8.50
CA GLY A 128 -14.85 7.54 7.69
C GLY A 128 -13.77 7.69 6.61
N ILE A 129 -13.00 6.64 6.29
CA ILE A 129 -12.01 6.68 5.19
C ILE A 129 -12.70 6.81 3.82
N ALA A 130 -13.88 6.22 3.63
CA ALA A 130 -14.65 6.37 2.40
C ALA A 130 -14.99 7.84 2.05
N ALA A 131 -15.09 8.73 3.04
CA ALA A 131 -15.31 10.16 2.81
C ALA A 131 -14.06 10.88 2.25
N LEU A 132 -12.88 10.27 2.39
CA LEU A 132 -11.62 10.70 1.79
C LEU A 132 -11.28 9.88 0.53
N ALA A 133 -12.10 8.91 0.12
CA ALA A 133 -11.73 7.95 -0.90
C ALA A 133 -12.04 8.45 -2.33
N TYR A 134 -11.07 8.32 -3.23
CA TYR A 134 -11.18 8.72 -4.63
C TYR A 134 -12.04 7.76 -5.44
N VAL A 135 -13.16 8.27 -5.96
CA VAL A 135 -13.99 7.59 -6.96
C VAL A 135 -13.53 8.05 -8.36
N PRO A 136 -12.97 7.17 -9.21
CA PRO A 136 -12.59 7.54 -10.56
C PRO A 136 -13.82 7.74 -11.46
N PRO A 137 -13.76 8.65 -12.45
CA PRO A 137 -14.86 8.86 -13.41
C PRO A 137 -15.07 7.69 -14.39
N GLN A 138 -14.12 6.74 -14.46
CA GLN A 138 -14.20 5.53 -15.28
C GLN A 138 -13.24 4.45 -14.75
N THR A 139 -13.57 3.18 -14.97
CA THR A 139 -12.71 2.03 -14.65
C THR A 139 -12.58 1.14 -15.90
N PRO A 140 -11.35 0.81 -16.36
CA PRO A 140 -10.06 1.29 -15.87
C PRO A 140 -9.79 2.77 -16.18
N MET A 141 -9.00 3.42 -15.32
CA MET A 141 -8.46 4.75 -15.56
C MET A 141 -7.29 4.69 -16.55
N PRO A 142 -7.34 5.36 -17.72
CA PRO A 142 -6.17 5.48 -18.57
C PRO A 142 -5.09 6.29 -17.87
N GLN A 143 -3.81 5.92 -18.04
CA GLN A 143 -2.70 6.44 -17.22
C GLN A 143 -2.61 7.98 -17.20
N SER A 144 -2.97 8.64 -18.30
CA SER A 144 -2.96 10.11 -18.45
C SER A 144 -4.13 10.85 -17.79
N ALA A 145 -5.15 10.15 -17.31
CA ALA A 145 -6.33 10.74 -16.65
C ALA A 145 -6.25 10.71 -15.11
N TRP A 146 -5.22 10.08 -14.53
CA TRP A 146 -5.02 10.13 -13.07
C TRP A 146 -4.76 11.57 -12.61
N PRO A 147 -5.45 12.06 -11.56
CA PRO A 147 -5.26 13.42 -11.04
C PRO A 147 -3.86 13.62 -10.44
N THR A 148 -3.51 14.89 -10.23
CA THR A 148 -2.33 15.24 -9.41
C THR A 148 -2.63 15.04 -7.93
N LEU A 149 -1.58 14.85 -7.12
CA LEU A 149 -1.72 14.78 -5.66
C LEU A 149 -2.36 16.07 -5.13
N GLY A 150 -1.97 17.24 -5.65
CA GLY A 150 -2.63 18.53 -5.36
C GLY A 150 -4.13 18.50 -5.63
N SER A 151 -4.56 17.97 -6.78
CA SER A 151 -5.99 17.85 -7.12
C SER A 151 -6.76 16.90 -6.20
N LEU A 152 -6.13 15.84 -5.68
CA LEU A 152 -6.73 14.95 -4.69
C LEU A 152 -6.85 15.63 -3.31
N ILE A 153 -5.85 16.43 -2.92
CA ILE A 153 -5.85 17.24 -1.70
C ILE A 153 -6.96 18.31 -1.77
N ASP A 154 -6.97 19.11 -2.84
CA ASP A 154 -7.92 20.21 -3.06
C ASP A 154 -9.38 19.71 -3.14
N ALA A 155 -9.59 18.47 -3.62
CA ALA A 155 -10.89 17.80 -3.67
C ALA A 155 -11.22 16.97 -2.42
N GLY A 156 -10.34 16.91 -1.41
CA GLY A 156 -10.49 16.09 -0.21
C GLY A 156 -10.44 14.57 -0.41
N THR A 157 -10.24 14.09 -1.64
CA THR A 157 -10.25 12.67 -2.03
C THR A 157 -8.86 12.04 -1.90
N ARG A 158 -8.27 12.18 -0.72
CA ARG A 158 -6.86 11.87 -0.42
C ARG A 158 -6.53 10.40 -0.18
N VAL A 159 -7.45 9.47 -0.42
CA VAL A 159 -7.21 8.02 -0.32
C VAL A 159 -7.57 7.30 -1.62
N VAL A 160 -6.63 6.55 -2.19
CA VAL A 160 -6.89 5.63 -3.32
C VAL A 160 -6.85 4.21 -2.79
N VAL A 161 -7.91 3.41 -3.03
CA VAL A 161 -8.00 2.03 -2.52
C VAL A 161 -8.03 1.03 -3.66
N PHE A 162 -7.09 0.09 -3.67
CA PHE A 162 -7.06 -1.07 -4.55
C PHE A 162 -7.35 -2.37 -3.78
N LEU A 163 -7.94 -3.34 -4.47
CA LEU A 163 -8.22 -4.69 -3.98
C LEU A 163 -7.98 -5.73 -5.09
N ASP A 164 -7.24 -6.78 -4.78
CA ASP A 164 -6.85 -7.87 -5.69
C ASP A 164 -8.05 -8.63 -6.30
N ALA A 165 -9.11 -8.83 -5.52
CA ALA A 165 -10.26 -9.68 -5.84
C ALA A 165 -11.60 -9.04 -5.41
N ARG A 166 -12.67 -9.32 -6.16
CA ARG A 166 -14.07 -8.87 -5.97
C ARG A 166 -14.38 -7.41 -6.25
N ALA A 167 -13.40 -6.50 -6.25
CA ALA A 167 -13.63 -5.09 -6.65
C ALA A 167 -13.99 -4.87 -8.13
N ASP A 168 -14.04 -5.93 -8.93
CA ASP A 168 -14.55 -5.94 -10.31
C ASP A 168 -16.07 -6.18 -10.42
N GLY A 169 -16.74 -6.51 -9.31
CA GLY A 169 -18.16 -6.90 -9.30
C GLY A 169 -18.42 -8.36 -9.67
N SER A 170 -17.39 -9.22 -9.70
CA SER A 170 -17.51 -10.64 -10.06
C SER A 170 -18.36 -11.49 -9.10
N ASP A 171 -18.70 -10.98 -7.93
CA ASP A 171 -19.63 -11.56 -6.94
C ASP A 171 -21.01 -10.85 -6.90
N GLY A 172 -21.18 -9.76 -7.66
CA GLY A 172 -22.36 -8.89 -7.63
C GLY A 172 -22.25 -7.66 -6.71
N GLY A 173 -21.15 -7.49 -5.97
CA GLY A 173 -20.89 -6.33 -5.12
C GLY A 173 -19.92 -5.33 -5.77
N VAL A 174 -20.31 -4.05 -5.88
CA VAL A 174 -19.42 -2.97 -6.35
C VAL A 174 -19.44 -1.82 -5.35
N VAL A 175 -18.26 -1.40 -4.90
CA VAL A 175 -18.06 -0.25 -4.01
C VAL A 175 -17.28 0.81 -4.80
N PRO A 176 -17.88 1.97 -5.16
CA PRO A 176 -17.30 2.88 -6.18
C PRO A 176 -15.88 3.42 -5.93
N TYR A 177 -15.41 3.37 -4.68
CA TYR A 177 -14.07 3.83 -4.27
C TYR A 177 -13.07 2.69 -3.98
N ILE A 178 -13.47 1.42 -4.12
CA ILE A 178 -12.57 0.26 -4.01
C ILE A 178 -12.32 -0.24 -5.44
N LEU A 179 -11.07 -0.17 -5.89
CA LEU A 179 -10.71 -0.33 -7.30
C LEU A 179 -10.08 -1.70 -7.56
N PRO A 180 -10.44 -2.39 -8.66
CA PRO A 180 -9.89 -3.71 -8.99
C PRO A 180 -8.39 -3.59 -9.35
N GLU A 181 -7.53 -4.14 -8.49
CA GLU A 181 -6.07 -3.94 -8.55
C GLU A 181 -5.53 -4.37 -9.92
N PHE A 182 -5.65 -5.65 -10.30
CA PHE A 182 -5.08 -6.18 -11.55
C PHE A 182 -5.66 -5.57 -12.84
N THR A 183 -6.70 -4.72 -12.73
CA THR A 183 -7.28 -3.95 -13.84
C THR A 183 -6.70 -2.52 -13.92
N MET A 184 -6.29 -1.95 -12.79
CA MET A 184 -5.76 -0.57 -12.68
C MET A 184 -4.23 -0.51 -12.54
N VAL A 185 -3.65 -1.50 -11.86
CA VAL A 185 -2.26 -1.63 -11.44
C VAL A 185 -1.65 -2.85 -12.13
N ARG A 186 -0.33 -2.80 -12.35
CA ARG A 186 0.43 -3.92 -12.91
C ARG A 186 1.67 -4.15 -12.06
N ILE A 187 1.71 -5.28 -11.36
CA ILE A 187 2.94 -5.80 -10.75
C ILE A 187 3.93 -6.10 -11.89
N LEU A 188 5.15 -5.57 -11.80
CA LEU A 188 6.17 -5.68 -12.84
C LEU A 188 7.22 -6.75 -12.53
N ASN A 189 7.46 -7.06 -11.26
CA ASN A 189 8.34 -8.14 -10.85
C ASN A 189 7.51 -9.38 -10.46
N THR A 190 7.72 -10.49 -11.16
CA THR A 190 7.16 -11.81 -10.82
C THR A 190 8.26 -12.86 -10.61
N SER A 191 9.50 -12.42 -10.37
CA SER A 191 10.68 -13.29 -10.26
C SER A 191 10.83 -13.91 -8.87
N SER A 192 10.20 -13.32 -7.85
CA SER A 192 9.86 -14.02 -6.61
C SER A 192 8.50 -14.70 -6.79
N THR A 193 8.46 -16.02 -6.61
CA THR A 193 7.20 -16.72 -6.32
C THR A 193 6.55 -16.12 -5.08
N PHE A 194 5.21 -16.11 -5.04
CA PHE A 194 4.37 -15.77 -3.89
C PHE A 194 4.57 -16.82 -2.77
N GLY A 195 5.76 -16.80 -2.15
CA GLY A 195 6.33 -17.99 -1.51
C GLY A 195 7.65 -17.81 -0.73
N MET A 196 8.24 -16.61 -0.69
CA MET A 196 8.99 -16.22 0.51
C MET A 196 7.95 -15.84 1.57
N LEU A 197 7.53 -16.82 2.38
CA LEU A 197 6.53 -16.67 3.45
C LEU A 197 7.16 -16.19 4.78
N LEU A 198 8.42 -15.76 4.71
CA LEU A 198 9.21 -15.16 5.79
C LEU A 198 10.20 -14.20 5.12
N SER A 199 10.13 -12.92 5.45
CA SER A 199 11.13 -11.92 5.05
C SER A 199 12.48 -12.19 5.73
N ASP A 200 13.60 -11.92 5.05
CA ASP A 200 14.95 -12.05 5.61
C ASP A 200 15.50 -10.67 6.07
N PRO A 201 15.33 -10.29 7.35
CA PRO A 201 15.90 -9.04 7.86
C PRO A 201 17.43 -9.01 7.79
N GLY A 202 18.12 -10.16 7.75
CA GLY A 202 19.57 -10.25 7.60
C GLY A 202 20.06 -9.85 6.21
N ALA A 203 19.22 -9.99 5.19
CA ALA A 203 19.51 -9.59 3.81
C ALA A 203 19.17 -8.12 3.50
N THR A 204 18.48 -7.39 4.39
CA THR A 204 18.03 -6.00 4.14
C THR A 204 19.15 -5.03 3.74
N GLY A 205 20.37 -5.22 4.26
CA GLY A 205 21.55 -4.44 3.87
C GLY A 205 21.98 -4.64 2.41
N THR A 206 21.44 -5.62 1.69
CA THR A 206 21.62 -5.82 0.25
C THR A 206 20.31 -5.65 -0.53
N THR A 207 19.19 -6.22 -0.09
CA THR A 207 17.89 -6.14 -0.81
C THR A 207 17.34 -4.71 -0.84
N ASN A 208 17.42 -4.01 0.27
CA ASN A 208 16.94 -2.62 0.41
C ASN A 208 18.08 -1.62 0.12
N GLY A 209 19.26 -2.09 -0.28
CA GLY A 209 20.39 -1.24 -0.68
C GLY A 209 20.10 -0.56 -2.01
N ALA A 210 20.46 0.73 -2.14
CA ALA A 210 19.94 1.57 -3.24
C ALA A 210 20.30 1.02 -4.63
N ALA A 211 21.51 0.48 -4.78
CA ALA A 211 21.95 -0.17 -6.01
C ALA A 211 21.13 -1.41 -6.40
N SER A 212 20.57 -2.15 -5.43
CA SER A 212 19.71 -3.32 -5.69
C SER A 212 18.32 -2.88 -6.14
N VAL A 213 17.68 -1.99 -5.37
CA VAL A 213 16.37 -1.41 -5.69
C VAL A 213 16.38 -0.72 -7.06
N LEU A 214 17.44 0.05 -7.36
CA LEU A 214 17.62 0.69 -8.66
C LEU A 214 17.87 -0.32 -9.80
N ALA A 215 18.50 -1.47 -9.53
CA ALA A 215 18.69 -2.51 -10.53
C ALA A 215 17.37 -3.23 -10.86
N ASP A 216 16.57 -3.59 -9.86
CA ASP A 216 15.28 -4.26 -10.07
C ASP A 216 14.25 -3.33 -10.72
N ALA A 217 14.15 -2.08 -10.24
CA ALA A 217 13.28 -1.05 -10.84
C ALA A 217 13.65 -0.76 -12.32
N ARG A 218 14.93 -0.85 -12.68
CA ARG A 218 15.40 -0.74 -14.08
C ARG A 218 15.15 -2.03 -14.87
N GLY A 219 15.27 -3.21 -14.24
CA GLY A 219 14.90 -4.51 -14.82
C GLY A 219 13.41 -4.62 -15.15
N CYS A 220 12.55 -3.96 -14.37
CA CYS A 220 11.11 -3.85 -14.62
C CYS A 220 10.72 -2.96 -15.82
N VAL A 221 11.63 -2.12 -16.33
CA VAL A 221 11.32 -1.13 -17.37
C VAL A 221 10.75 -1.76 -18.66
N PRO A 222 11.33 -2.82 -19.25
CA PRO A 222 10.79 -3.45 -20.47
C PRO A 222 9.46 -4.19 -20.25
N LEU A 223 9.11 -4.50 -19.00
CA LEU A 223 7.85 -5.17 -18.62
C LEU A 223 6.70 -4.15 -18.43
N SER A 224 7.04 -2.87 -18.31
CA SER A 224 6.09 -1.77 -18.15
C SER A 224 5.45 -1.33 -19.47
N GLN A 225 4.18 -0.91 -19.42
CA GLN A 225 3.56 -0.24 -20.55
C GLN A 225 4.19 1.14 -20.75
N GLY A 226 4.85 1.32 -21.90
CA GLY A 226 5.54 2.56 -22.28
C GLY A 226 7.02 2.63 -21.90
N ASN A 227 7.64 1.52 -21.49
CA ASN A 227 9.09 1.44 -21.20
C ASN A 227 9.55 2.53 -20.19
N ARG A 228 8.92 2.53 -19.01
CA ARG A 228 9.08 3.49 -17.92
C ARG A 228 9.49 2.81 -16.60
N LEU A 229 9.97 3.61 -15.65
CA LEU A 229 10.22 3.16 -14.27
C LEU A 229 8.91 2.81 -13.55
N PRO A 230 8.95 1.95 -12.51
CA PRO A 230 7.78 1.65 -11.68
C PRO A 230 7.27 2.90 -10.96
N ASN A 231 5.94 3.02 -10.83
CA ASN A 231 5.32 4.11 -10.06
C ASN A 231 5.33 3.84 -8.54
N PHE A 232 5.60 2.61 -8.13
CA PHE A 232 5.59 2.18 -6.73
C PHE A 232 6.75 1.20 -6.48
N VAL A 233 7.43 1.35 -5.35
CA VAL A 233 8.47 0.43 -4.86
C VAL A 233 8.05 -0.02 -3.45
N LEU A 234 7.63 -1.29 -3.35
CA LEU A 234 7.19 -1.92 -2.11
C LEU A 234 8.35 -2.72 -1.50
N MET A 235 8.59 -2.57 -0.20
CA MET A 235 9.69 -3.24 0.50
C MET A 235 9.30 -3.71 1.90
N ASP A 236 9.81 -4.87 2.29
CA ASP A 236 9.87 -5.31 3.68
C ASP A 236 10.95 -4.50 4.42
N PHE A 237 10.74 -4.26 5.71
CA PHE A 237 11.61 -3.48 6.59
C PHE A 237 11.98 -2.10 6.04
N VAL A 238 10.98 -1.24 5.80
CA VAL A 238 11.15 0.12 5.21
C VAL A 238 12.09 1.02 6.01
N ASN A 239 12.33 0.71 7.28
CA ASN A 239 13.27 1.42 8.15
C ASN A 239 14.73 0.91 8.03
N LEU A 240 15.02 -0.08 7.18
CA LEU A 240 16.34 -0.68 6.98
C LEU A 240 16.80 -0.56 5.52
N GLY A 241 18.10 -0.34 5.33
CA GLY A 241 18.72 -0.13 4.02
C GLY A 241 18.66 1.33 3.55
N GLN A 242 18.45 1.53 2.25
CA GLN A 242 18.53 2.81 1.55
C GLN A 242 17.28 3.02 0.65
N GLY A 243 16.11 2.52 1.07
CA GLY A 243 14.89 2.52 0.25
C GLY A 243 14.49 3.90 -0.28
N MET A 244 14.49 4.92 0.59
CA MET A 244 14.18 6.31 0.18
C MET A 244 15.22 6.86 -0.80
N GLU A 245 16.51 6.67 -0.54
CA GLU A 245 17.60 7.10 -1.43
C GLU A 245 17.45 6.51 -2.86
N ALA A 246 16.97 5.27 -2.97
CA ALA A 246 16.67 4.64 -4.24
C ALA A 246 15.46 5.29 -4.93
N VAL A 247 14.39 5.58 -4.19
CA VAL A 247 13.18 6.24 -4.73
C VAL A 247 13.45 7.69 -5.12
N ASP A 248 14.30 8.40 -4.39
CA ASP A 248 14.79 9.74 -4.73
C ASP A 248 15.58 9.71 -6.05
N GLN A 249 16.51 8.76 -6.20
CA GLN A 249 17.24 8.55 -7.45
C GLN A 249 16.35 8.09 -8.62
N LEU A 250 15.24 7.37 -8.37
CA LEU A 250 14.23 7.03 -9.39
C LEU A 250 13.42 8.25 -9.84
N ASN A 251 13.19 9.22 -8.94
CA ASN A 251 12.55 10.50 -9.24
C ASN A 251 13.53 11.55 -9.81
N GLY A 252 14.83 11.31 -9.76
CA GLY A 252 15.87 12.18 -10.32
C GLY A 252 16.48 13.18 -9.32
N PHE A 253 16.34 12.94 -8.03
CA PHE A 253 17.05 13.66 -6.96
C PHE A 253 18.43 13.01 -6.68
N SER A 254 19.26 13.69 -5.87
CA SER A 254 20.69 13.37 -5.65
C SER A 254 21.18 13.81 -4.28
#